data_AF-A0A952R8X5-F1
#
_entry.id   AF-A0A952R8X5-F1
#
_cell.length_a   1.000
_cell.length_b   1.000
_cell.length_c   1.000
_cell.angle_alpha   90.00
_cell.angle_beta   90.00
_cell.angle_gamma   90.00
#
_symmetry.space_group_name_H-M   'P 1'
#
loop_
_entity.id
_entity.type
_entity.pdbx_description
1 polymer ?
#
loop_
_entity_poly.entity_id
_entity_poly.type
_entity_poly.pdbx_seq_one_letter_code
_entity_poly.pdbx_strand_id
1 'polypeptide(L)'
;MSLRTLSARCGVLLAGLTLFSCETFDPPPKVELHGAVGGFMTEAPGSDIVISFNEDFERSSLRLRIVRADKALDIDPEGKLADEPDYCGPQRARGQCDGAVPAPCCTNEGLAQSVYYDGASDRAEGGRVSVDGRRIIIKPDEAPRIAVPYMLIIEPGLRDLEGNESRVRQKVEFAYRAFLPGPSSLPTGPYFFLFDIAPPPIQQQLRLYAWLDVNQTTGEWVGLFTDANRTTALNSRPGCPSNCGLDVCQLYPSPNCVRPSTNMGSIDEFRDMIPIKDRPLGYTFLGSGYTADLPDGTTGIGTPEFPIDITIGAAGGVRITAVDTVIIGQLAQDSTGRWRGSGSASIRKVQINGRGEDPTTGTLSFMSLTEEEQREVESFGEPIYKPGEVDPLGQ
;
A
#
# COMPACT_ATOMS: atom_id res chain seq x y z
N MET A 1 25.95 -10.36 -93.48
CA MET A 1 24.82 -10.29 -92.52
C MET A 1 25.30 -10.96 -91.23
N SER A 2 25.81 -10.23 -90.24
CA SER A 2 25.11 -9.37 -89.26
C SER A 2 24.55 -10.16 -88.06
N LEU A 3 24.90 -9.65 -86.87
CA LEU A 3 24.38 -9.88 -85.51
C LEU A 3 24.87 -11.13 -84.75
N ARG A 4 25.18 -11.08 -83.44
CA ARG A 4 25.50 -10.01 -82.48
C ARG A 4 26.09 -10.71 -81.23
N THR A 5 27.00 -10.02 -80.58
CA THR A 5 27.57 -10.23 -79.23
C THR A 5 26.50 -10.19 -78.12
N LEU A 6 26.71 -10.97 -77.06
CA LEU A 6 26.39 -10.58 -75.68
C LEU A 6 27.23 -11.39 -74.67
N SER A 7 28.20 -10.68 -74.09
CA SER A 7 29.03 -11.09 -72.96
C SER A 7 28.24 -10.87 -71.68
N ALA A 8 28.07 -11.90 -70.85
CA ALA A 8 27.64 -11.74 -69.47
C ALA A 8 28.82 -12.04 -68.53
N ARG A 9 29.44 -10.97 -68.02
CA ARG A 9 30.40 -11.02 -66.91
C ARG A 9 29.60 -11.29 -65.63
N CYS A 10 29.83 -12.45 -65.03
CA CYS A 10 29.35 -12.75 -63.69
C CYS A 10 30.32 -12.08 -62.69
N GLY A 11 30.00 -10.84 -62.31
CA GLY A 11 30.67 -10.15 -61.21
C GLY A 11 30.22 -10.76 -59.89
N VAL A 12 31.15 -11.41 -59.17
CA VAL A 12 30.96 -11.84 -57.79
C VAL A 12 31.05 -10.59 -56.91
N LEU A 13 29.90 -10.01 -56.57
CA LEU A 13 29.78 -9.04 -55.48
C LEU A 13 29.78 -9.82 -54.17
N LEU A 14 30.86 -9.73 -53.39
CA LEU A 14 30.86 -10.10 -51.97
C LEU A 14 29.92 -9.13 -51.26
N ALA A 15 28.66 -9.54 -51.06
CA ALA A 15 27.75 -8.87 -50.15
C ALA A 15 28.25 -9.11 -48.72
N GLY A 16 28.80 -8.06 -48.11
CA GLY A 16 29.10 -8.05 -46.68
C GLY A 16 27.81 -8.27 -45.90
N LEU A 17 27.69 -9.44 -45.28
CA LEU A 17 26.76 -9.70 -44.20
C LEU A 17 27.15 -8.79 -43.03
N THR A 18 26.59 -7.58 -43.00
CA THR A 18 26.55 -6.78 -41.79
C THR A 18 25.74 -7.58 -40.79
N LEU A 19 26.45 -8.19 -39.83
CA LEU A 19 25.87 -8.70 -38.60
C LEU A 19 25.10 -7.53 -37.99
N PHE A 20 23.78 -7.54 -38.15
CA PHE A 20 22.90 -6.75 -37.29
C PHE A 20 23.05 -7.36 -35.91
N SER A 21 24.06 -6.89 -35.16
CA SER A 21 24.12 -7.06 -33.73
C SER A 21 22.81 -6.52 -33.21
N CYS A 22 21.93 -7.40 -32.72
CA CYS A 22 20.84 -6.97 -31.87
C CYS A 22 21.49 -6.13 -30.78
N GLU A 23 21.16 -4.84 -30.70
CA GLU A 23 21.49 -4.05 -29.52
C GLU A 23 20.83 -4.77 -28.34
N THR A 24 21.65 -5.48 -27.56
CA THR A 24 21.21 -6.00 -26.27
C THR A 24 20.88 -4.78 -25.44
N PHE A 25 19.59 -4.55 -25.25
CA PHE A 25 19.11 -3.50 -24.36
C PHE A 25 19.69 -3.75 -22.97
N ASP A 26 20.56 -2.86 -22.54
CA ASP A 26 21.16 -2.87 -21.22
C ASP A 26 20.32 -2.00 -20.29
N PRO A 27 19.56 -2.59 -19.36
CA PRO A 27 18.73 -1.84 -18.45
C PRO A 27 19.61 -1.10 -17.41
N PRO A 28 19.14 0.02 -16.85
CA PRO A 28 19.85 0.68 -15.77
C PRO A 28 19.96 -0.21 -14.52
N PRO A 29 20.87 0.11 -13.57
CA PRO A 29 21.07 -0.64 -12.34
C PRO A 29 19.76 -0.85 -11.57
N LYS A 30 19.40 -2.11 -11.30
CA LYS A 30 18.24 -2.53 -10.52
C LYS A 30 18.59 -2.61 -9.04
N VAL A 31 17.74 -2.00 -8.22
CA VAL A 31 17.85 -1.99 -6.77
C VAL A 31 17.18 -3.20 -6.11
N GLU A 32 17.82 -3.74 -5.07
CA GLU A 32 17.25 -4.74 -4.16
C GLU A 32 17.50 -4.32 -2.71
N LEU A 33 16.48 -4.48 -1.86
CA LEU A 33 16.56 -4.21 -0.43
C LEU A 33 16.77 -5.53 0.33
N HIS A 34 17.93 -5.68 0.97
CA HIS A 34 18.27 -6.90 1.71
C HIS A 34 17.39 -7.05 2.94
N GLY A 35 17.00 -8.29 3.23
CA GLY A 35 16.15 -8.60 4.38
C GLY A 35 14.68 -8.21 4.18
N ALA A 36 14.32 -7.61 3.05
CA ALA A 36 12.94 -7.30 2.72
C ALA A 36 12.24 -8.50 2.04
N VAL A 37 11.26 -9.11 2.72
CA VAL A 37 10.43 -10.19 2.18
C VAL A 37 8.99 -9.70 2.05
N GLY A 38 8.51 -9.58 0.81
CA GLY A 38 7.15 -9.10 0.51
C GLY A 38 6.91 -7.65 0.93
N GLY A 39 7.93 -6.79 0.86
CA GLY A 39 7.87 -5.40 1.33
C GLY A 39 8.05 -5.24 2.84
N PHE A 40 8.60 -6.25 3.54
CA PHE A 40 8.85 -6.15 4.98
C PHE A 40 10.26 -6.53 5.36
N MET A 41 10.92 -5.67 6.13
CA MET A 41 12.20 -5.96 6.75
C MET A 41 12.04 -7.10 7.76
N THR A 42 12.94 -8.07 7.70
CA THR A 42 13.06 -9.17 8.67
C THR A 42 13.92 -8.78 9.88
N GLU A 43 14.77 -7.78 9.69
CA GLU A 43 15.61 -7.20 10.73
C GLU A 43 14.81 -6.32 11.68
N ALA A 44 15.32 -6.15 12.90
CA ALA A 44 14.74 -5.24 13.87
C ALA A 44 14.91 -3.78 13.43
N PRO A 45 13.95 -2.89 13.75
CA PRO A 45 14.12 -1.46 13.51
C PRO A 45 15.39 -0.92 14.19
N GLY A 46 16.15 -0.11 13.46
CA GLY A 46 17.45 0.42 13.89
C GLY A 46 18.66 -0.43 13.49
N SER A 47 18.41 -1.61 12.89
CA SER A 47 19.45 -2.33 12.14
C SER A 47 19.85 -1.55 10.89
N ASP A 48 21.03 -1.85 10.34
CA ASP A 48 21.49 -1.23 9.11
C ASP A 48 20.57 -1.64 7.94
N ILE A 49 20.14 -0.66 7.15
CA ILE A 49 19.41 -0.89 5.91
C ILE A 49 20.42 -1.15 4.81
N VAL A 50 20.38 -2.34 4.23
CA VAL A 50 21.34 -2.76 3.22
C VAL A 50 20.65 -2.82 1.85
N ILE A 51 21.25 -2.15 0.87
CA ILE A 51 20.78 -2.09 -0.51
C ILE A 51 21.86 -2.68 -1.40
N SER A 52 21.47 -3.43 -2.42
CA SER A 52 22.37 -3.87 -3.48
C SER A 52 21.85 -3.52 -4.87
N PHE A 53 22.78 -3.33 -5.79
CA PHE A 53 22.52 -3.25 -7.22
C PHE A 53 22.97 -4.52 -7.93
N ASN A 54 22.29 -4.90 -9.00
CA ASN A 54 22.70 -6.00 -9.89
C ASN A 54 24.05 -5.74 -10.58
N GLU A 55 24.44 -4.48 -10.73
CA GLU A 55 25.63 -4.03 -11.44
C GLU A 55 26.32 -2.85 -10.75
N ASP A 56 27.53 -2.50 -11.21
CA ASP A 56 28.29 -1.38 -10.67
C ASP A 56 27.75 -0.05 -11.20
N PHE A 57 27.80 0.99 -10.37
CA PHE A 57 27.27 2.32 -10.71
C PHE A 57 28.25 3.44 -10.36
N GLU A 58 28.11 4.57 -11.04
CA GLU A 58 28.86 5.78 -10.73
C GLU A 58 28.33 6.40 -9.42
N ARG A 59 29.10 6.32 -8.34
CA ARG A 59 28.71 6.89 -7.03
C ARG A 59 28.27 8.35 -7.12
N SER A 60 28.92 9.18 -7.92
CA SER A 60 28.57 10.61 -8.09
C SER A 60 27.17 10.83 -8.65
N SER A 61 26.65 9.87 -9.42
CA SER A 61 25.32 9.92 -10.02
C SER A 61 24.20 9.49 -9.06
N LEU A 62 24.55 8.84 -7.94
CA LEU A 62 23.57 8.34 -6.97
C LEU A 62 22.91 9.48 -6.19
N ARG A 63 21.58 9.46 -6.18
CA ARG A 63 20.71 10.29 -5.35
C ARG A 63 19.66 9.39 -4.72
N LEU A 64 19.70 9.28 -3.40
CA LEU A 64 18.90 8.32 -2.64
C LEU A 64 18.13 9.01 -1.53
N ARG A 65 16.89 8.60 -1.33
CA ARG A 65 16.01 9.07 -0.26
C ARG A 65 15.31 7.90 0.40
N ILE A 66 15.14 7.97 1.72
CA ILE A 66 14.16 7.16 2.44
C ILE A 66 13.10 8.12 2.96
N VAL A 67 11.86 7.91 2.55
CA VAL A 67 10.72 8.72 2.95
C VAL A 67 9.69 7.87 3.67
N ARG A 68 8.95 8.48 4.59
CA ARG A 68 7.76 7.87 5.15
C ARG A 68 6.68 7.83 4.09
N ALA A 69 6.22 6.64 3.72
CA ALA A 69 5.22 6.48 2.68
C ALA A 69 3.90 7.11 3.12
N ASP A 70 3.53 7.06 4.42
CA ASP A 70 2.32 7.72 4.96
C ASP A 70 2.30 9.25 4.76
N LYS A 71 3.46 9.86 4.55
CA LYS A 71 3.63 11.28 4.21
C LYS A 71 3.89 11.53 2.72
N ALA A 72 4.11 10.46 1.97
CA ALA A 72 4.28 10.43 0.52
C ALA A 72 3.00 9.99 -0.20
N LEU A 73 1.91 9.68 0.53
CA LEU A 73 0.69 8.98 0.10
C LEU A 73 -0.15 9.66 -0.99
N ASP A 74 0.25 10.83 -1.46
CA ASP A 74 -0.26 11.35 -2.72
C ASP A 74 0.51 10.68 -3.87
N ILE A 75 0.41 9.35 -3.93
CA ILE A 75 0.82 8.54 -5.07
C ILE A 75 -0.39 8.42 -5.99
N ASP A 76 -0.29 8.84 -7.25
CA ASP A 76 -1.40 8.73 -8.19
C ASP A 76 -1.64 7.24 -8.56
N PRO A 77 -2.78 6.91 -9.20
CA PRO A 77 -3.03 5.56 -9.70
C PRO A 77 -1.93 5.03 -10.64
N GLU A 78 -1.14 5.94 -11.24
CA GLU A 78 0.02 5.63 -12.10
C GLU A 78 1.33 5.42 -11.30
N GLY A 79 1.29 5.52 -9.98
CA GLY A 79 2.43 5.28 -9.10
C GLY A 79 3.38 6.47 -8.95
N LYS A 80 3.03 7.69 -9.37
CA LYS A 80 3.86 8.90 -9.28
C LYS A 80 3.67 9.59 -7.93
N LEU A 81 4.78 10.05 -7.35
CA LEU A 81 4.76 10.80 -6.09
C LEU A 81 4.32 12.24 -6.31
N ALA A 82 3.75 12.87 -5.29
CA ALA A 82 3.31 14.26 -5.33
C ALA A 82 4.38 15.29 -5.75
N ASP A 83 5.66 15.00 -5.53
CA ASP A 83 6.75 15.88 -5.93
C ASP A 83 7.16 15.74 -7.42
N GLU A 84 6.61 14.77 -8.14
CA GLU A 84 6.92 14.51 -9.54
C GLU A 84 6.25 15.53 -10.47
N PRO A 85 6.95 16.02 -11.51
CA PRO A 85 6.51 17.13 -12.34
C PRO A 85 5.19 16.85 -13.09
N ASP A 86 4.93 15.58 -13.42
CA ASP A 86 3.72 15.17 -14.12
C ASP A 86 2.50 15.02 -13.19
N TYR A 87 2.73 14.76 -11.90
CA TYR A 87 1.65 14.53 -10.92
C TYR A 87 0.85 15.82 -10.70
N CYS A 88 1.54 16.96 -10.54
CA CYS A 88 0.91 18.26 -10.34
C CYS A 88 0.47 18.96 -11.63
N GLY A 89 0.66 18.31 -12.80
CA GLY A 89 0.42 18.88 -14.11
C GLY A 89 1.15 20.22 -14.37
N PRO A 90 0.81 20.92 -15.47
CA PRO A 90 1.40 22.22 -15.79
C PRO A 90 1.03 23.35 -14.80
N GLN A 91 0.17 23.08 -13.80
CA GLN A 91 -0.31 24.08 -12.85
C GLN A 91 0.76 24.45 -11.79
N ARG A 92 1.61 23.50 -11.36
CA ARG A 92 2.76 23.80 -10.48
C ARG A 92 3.78 24.73 -11.16
N ALA A 93 4.02 24.54 -12.46
CA ALA A 93 4.92 25.39 -13.24
C ALA A 93 4.46 26.85 -13.33
N ARG A 94 3.17 27.13 -13.04
CA ARG A 94 2.59 28.48 -13.05
C ARG A 94 2.46 29.11 -11.66
N GLY A 95 2.86 28.40 -10.59
CA GLY A 95 2.69 28.87 -9.21
C GLY A 95 1.21 29.11 -8.82
N GLN A 96 0.28 28.47 -9.52
CA GLN A 96 -1.15 28.73 -9.39
C GLN A 96 -1.77 27.66 -8.48
N CYS A 97 -1.90 28.01 -7.20
CA CYS A 97 -2.55 27.21 -6.18
C CYS A 97 -3.93 27.77 -5.88
N ASP A 98 -4.82 27.74 -6.88
CA ASP A 98 -6.24 27.86 -6.62
C ASP A 98 -6.75 26.49 -6.15
N GLY A 99 -7.77 26.46 -5.29
CA GLY A 99 -8.21 25.26 -4.55
C GLY A 99 -8.70 24.05 -5.37
N ALA A 100 -8.38 24.00 -6.67
CA ALA A 100 -8.50 22.84 -7.55
C ALA A 100 -7.22 21.98 -7.61
N VAL A 101 -6.06 22.51 -7.20
CA VAL A 101 -4.79 21.76 -7.16
C VAL A 101 -4.67 21.03 -5.82
N PRO A 102 -4.29 19.73 -5.80
CA PRO A 102 -4.03 19.02 -4.55
C PRO A 102 -3.04 19.80 -3.68
N ALA A 103 -3.31 19.93 -2.38
CA ALA A 103 -2.45 20.63 -1.42
C ALA A 103 -0.94 20.26 -1.49
N PRO A 104 -0.54 19.01 -1.75
CA PRO A 104 0.87 18.60 -1.86
C PRO A 104 1.64 19.29 -3.00
N CYS A 105 0.92 19.71 -4.04
CA CYS A 105 1.51 20.44 -5.17
C CYS A 105 1.77 21.91 -4.86
N CYS A 106 1.22 22.40 -3.74
CA CYS A 106 1.16 23.81 -3.38
C CYS A 106 1.99 24.18 -2.16
N THR A 107 2.44 23.19 -1.40
CA THR A 107 3.40 23.40 -0.32
C THR A 107 4.79 22.97 -0.80
N ASN A 108 5.83 23.69 -0.36
CA ASN A 108 7.21 23.21 -0.46
C ASN A 108 7.49 22.15 0.62
N GLU A 109 6.45 21.55 1.21
CA GLU A 109 6.58 20.40 2.09
C GLU A 109 6.89 19.19 1.19
N GLY A 110 8.12 19.16 0.68
CA GLY A 110 8.65 17.98 0.01
C GLY A 110 8.51 16.77 0.93
N LEU A 111 8.41 15.58 0.32
CA LEU A 111 8.31 14.29 1.00
C LEU A 111 9.12 14.31 2.30
N ALA A 112 8.49 14.09 3.45
CA ALA A 112 9.17 14.11 4.74
C ALA A 112 10.28 13.05 4.73
N GLN A 113 11.53 13.50 4.60
CA GLN A 113 12.69 12.63 4.38
C GLN A 113 13.20 12.14 5.72
N SER A 114 13.32 10.83 5.86
CA SER A 114 14.00 10.22 7.00
C SER A 114 15.50 10.12 6.76
N VAL A 115 15.91 9.84 5.51
CA VAL A 115 17.33 9.82 5.10
C VAL A 115 17.47 10.41 3.70
N TYR A 116 18.53 11.18 3.46
CA TYR A 116 18.96 11.67 2.15
C TYR A 116 20.44 11.36 1.91
N TYR A 117 20.79 11.03 0.66
CA TYR A 117 22.17 10.88 0.22
C TYR A 117 22.40 11.47 -1.18
N ASP A 118 23.44 12.29 -1.30
CA ASP A 118 23.97 12.85 -2.54
C ASP A 118 25.40 12.35 -2.77
N GLY A 119 25.56 11.45 -3.73
CA GLY A 119 26.86 10.86 -4.02
C GLY A 119 27.86 11.78 -4.73
N ALA A 120 27.44 12.91 -5.31
CA ALA A 120 28.38 13.85 -5.94
C ALA A 120 29.09 14.73 -4.91
N SER A 121 28.36 15.12 -3.85
CA SER A 121 28.90 15.88 -2.72
C SER A 121 29.32 15.00 -1.55
N ASP A 122 29.04 13.70 -1.63
CA ASP A 122 29.16 12.73 -0.55
C ASP A 122 28.47 13.17 0.74
N ARG A 123 27.31 13.81 0.59
CA ARG A 123 26.53 14.36 1.70
C ARG A 123 25.41 13.41 2.08
N ALA A 124 25.31 13.09 3.37
CA ALA A 124 24.20 12.36 3.96
C ALA A 124 23.46 13.22 5.01
N GLU A 125 22.14 13.07 5.10
CA GLU A 125 21.30 13.69 6.14
C GLU A 125 20.34 12.66 6.72
N GLY A 126 19.98 12.81 8.00
CA GLY A 126 19.08 11.89 8.72
C GLY A 126 19.66 10.50 8.98
N GLY A 127 20.94 10.30 8.69
CA GLY A 127 21.66 9.06 8.92
C GLY A 127 23.07 9.07 8.34
N ARG A 128 23.74 7.94 8.47
CA ARG A 128 25.04 7.65 7.86
C ARG A 128 24.86 6.72 6.67
N VAL A 129 25.55 7.02 5.58
CA VAL A 129 25.53 6.20 4.35
C VAL A 129 26.94 5.81 3.98
N SER A 130 27.17 4.52 3.77
CA SER A 130 28.40 3.96 3.23
C SER A 130 28.10 3.29 1.90
N VAL A 131 28.89 3.63 0.88
CA VAL A 131 28.77 3.06 -0.46
C VAL A 131 30.04 2.28 -0.77
N ASP A 132 29.88 0.98 -1.03
CA ASP A 132 30.96 0.04 -1.35
C ASP A 132 30.60 -0.78 -2.59
N GLY A 133 31.08 -0.32 -3.76
CA GLY A 133 30.72 -0.88 -5.06
C GLY A 133 29.20 -0.91 -5.25
N ARG A 134 28.65 -2.12 -5.43
CA ARG A 134 27.21 -2.36 -5.63
C ARG A 134 26.39 -2.29 -4.36
N ARG A 135 27.01 -2.11 -3.18
CA ARG A 135 26.33 -2.18 -1.89
C ARG A 135 26.26 -0.81 -1.24
N ILE A 136 25.09 -0.47 -0.72
CA ILE A 136 24.89 0.69 0.14
C ILE A 136 24.46 0.19 1.51
N ILE A 137 25.09 0.71 2.56
CA ILE A 137 24.72 0.48 3.96
C ILE A 137 24.26 1.82 4.53
N ILE A 138 23.01 1.86 4.97
CA ILE A 138 22.38 3.05 5.54
C ILE A 138 22.10 2.78 7.01
N LYS A 139 22.58 3.67 7.87
CA LYS A 139 22.26 3.68 9.29
C LYS A 139 21.52 4.96 9.63
N PRO A 140 20.18 4.93 9.71
CA PRO A 140 19.39 6.09 10.11
C PRO A 140 19.80 6.62 11.50
N ASP A 141 19.71 7.93 11.71
CA ASP A 141 19.96 8.54 13.02
C ASP A 141 18.84 8.21 14.02
N GLU A 142 17.62 8.08 13.49
CA GLU A 142 16.44 7.59 14.23
C GLU A 142 16.00 6.24 13.66
N ALA A 143 15.77 5.27 14.54
CA ALA A 143 15.26 3.97 14.12
C ALA A 143 13.92 4.14 13.39
N PRO A 144 13.74 3.52 12.21
CA PRO A 144 12.43 3.48 11.56
C PRO A 144 11.37 2.94 12.51
N ARG A 145 10.15 3.45 12.41
CA ARG A 145 9.04 2.99 13.24
C ARG A 145 8.53 1.66 12.72
N ILE A 146 8.16 0.79 13.65
CA ILE A 146 7.47 -0.45 13.33
C ILE A 146 6.14 -0.10 12.66
N ALA A 147 5.75 -0.88 11.66
CA ALA A 147 4.45 -0.79 11.02
C ALA A 147 4.12 0.55 10.34
N VAL A 148 5.11 1.43 10.19
CA VAL A 148 5.02 2.61 9.33
C VAL A 148 5.56 2.22 7.95
N PRO A 149 4.82 2.48 6.87
CA PRO A 149 5.32 2.20 5.54
C PRO A 149 6.38 3.24 5.16
N TYR A 150 7.46 2.78 4.57
CA TYR A 150 8.58 3.57 4.06
C TYR A 150 8.77 3.29 2.57
N MET A 151 9.38 4.25 1.89
CA MET A 151 9.79 4.09 0.51
C MET A 151 11.26 4.47 0.37
N LEU A 152 12.05 3.54 -0.15
CA LEU A 152 13.37 3.81 -0.69
C LEU A 152 13.20 4.34 -2.11
N ILE A 153 13.75 5.52 -2.36
CA ILE A 153 13.69 6.22 -3.63
C ILE A 153 15.10 6.40 -4.16
N ILE A 154 15.32 6.00 -5.40
CA ILE A 154 16.50 6.39 -6.19
C ILE A 154 16.02 7.33 -7.28
N GLU A 155 16.53 8.56 -7.25
CA GLU A 155 16.16 9.57 -8.23
C GLU A 155 16.71 9.22 -9.63
N PRO A 156 16.05 9.68 -10.71
CA PRO A 156 16.58 9.56 -12.06
C PRO A 156 18.01 10.13 -12.14
N GLY A 157 18.80 9.59 -13.06
CA GLY A 157 20.17 10.03 -13.27
C GLY A 157 21.23 9.07 -12.75
N LEU A 158 20.86 7.98 -12.07
CA LEU A 158 21.81 6.92 -11.69
C LEU A 158 22.41 6.29 -12.96
N ARG A 159 23.75 6.27 -13.04
CA ARG A 159 24.51 5.74 -14.17
C ARG A 159 25.25 4.47 -13.80
N ASP A 160 25.25 3.48 -14.68
CA ASP A 160 26.22 2.38 -14.62
C ASP A 160 27.61 2.84 -15.08
N LEU A 161 28.59 1.94 -15.06
CA LEU A 161 29.96 2.23 -15.51
C LEU A 161 30.10 2.29 -17.05
N GLU A 162 29.07 1.89 -17.80
CA GLU A 162 29.03 1.94 -19.27
C GLU A 162 28.38 3.24 -19.78
N GLY A 163 27.80 4.03 -18.87
CA GLY A 163 27.19 5.32 -19.12
C GLY A 163 25.68 5.25 -19.38
N ASN A 164 25.03 4.09 -19.22
CA ASN A 164 23.57 4.04 -19.30
C ASN A 164 22.96 4.67 -18.05
N GLU A 165 21.92 5.47 -18.25
CA GLU A 165 21.32 6.30 -17.21
C GLU A 165 19.88 5.90 -16.95
N SER A 166 19.53 5.72 -15.67
CA SER A 166 18.14 5.57 -15.24
C SER A 166 17.34 6.83 -15.56
N ARG A 167 16.26 6.66 -16.32
CA ARG A 167 15.37 7.78 -16.72
C ARG A 167 14.17 7.96 -15.81
N VAL A 168 13.87 6.92 -15.02
CA VAL A 168 12.71 6.88 -14.12
C VAL A 168 13.20 6.68 -12.71
N ARG A 169 12.44 7.22 -11.77
CA ARG A 169 12.66 7.05 -10.34
C ARG A 169 12.41 5.59 -9.97
N GLN A 170 13.35 4.97 -9.26
CA GLN A 170 13.14 3.63 -8.71
C GLN A 170 12.58 3.75 -7.30
N LYS A 171 11.58 2.91 -6.99
CA LYS A 171 10.84 2.94 -5.73
C LYS A 171 10.79 1.54 -5.16
N VAL A 172 11.19 1.38 -3.91
CA VAL A 172 11.07 0.12 -3.18
C VAL A 172 10.33 0.42 -1.88
N GLU A 173 9.10 -0.06 -1.78
CA GLU A 173 8.31 0.04 -0.56
C GLU A 173 8.78 -1.00 0.45
N PHE A 174 8.88 -0.59 1.71
CA PHE A 174 9.18 -1.49 2.80
C PHE A 174 8.59 -1.01 4.12
N ALA A 175 8.43 -1.93 5.06
CA ALA A 175 8.07 -1.61 6.44
C ALA A 175 8.75 -2.57 7.42
N TYR A 176 8.85 -2.19 8.68
CA TYR A 176 9.32 -3.10 9.73
C TYR A 176 8.13 -3.80 10.38
N ARG A 177 8.16 -5.14 10.49
CA ARG A 177 7.11 -5.88 11.19
C ARG A 177 7.29 -5.78 12.71
N ALA A 178 6.18 -5.74 13.43
CA ALA A 178 6.17 -6.06 14.85
C ALA A 178 6.36 -7.58 14.98
N PHE A 179 7.61 -8.04 15.11
CA PHE A 179 7.89 -9.48 15.18
C PHE A 179 7.65 -10.10 16.54
N LEU A 180 7.41 -9.30 17.58
CA LEU A 180 7.39 -9.80 18.94
C LEU A 180 6.02 -9.58 19.58
N PRO A 181 5.24 -10.66 19.81
CA PRO A 181 4.23 -10.65 20.86
C PRO A 181 4.78 -10.00 22.12
N GLY A 182 3.99 -9.14 22.73
CA GLY A 182 4.33 -8.48 23.98
C GLY A 182 3.09 -7.97 24.69
N PRO A 183 3.23 -7.50 25.94
CA PRO A 183 2.14 -6.84 26.62
C PRO A 183 1.53 -5.75 25.74
N SER A 184 0.21 -5.71 25.70
CA SER A 184 -0.54 -4.78 24.86
C SER A 184 -1.66 -4.13 25.65
N SER A 185 -1.75 -2.81 25.51
CA SER A 185 -2.84 -2.01 26.06
C SER A 185 -4.07 -2.01 25.15
N LEU A 186 -4.00 -2.62 23.97
CA LEU A 186 -5.13 -2.72 23.05
C LEU A 186 -6.28 -3.54 23.69
N PRO A 187 -7.50 -3.00 23.79
CA PRO A 187 -8.62 -3.72 24.41
C PRO A 187 -9.23 -4.77 23.46
N THR A 188 -9.78 -5.83 24.05
CA THR A 188 -10.76 -6.68 23.37
C THR A 188 -12.02 -5.87 23.08
N GLY A 189 -12.58 -5.99 21.88
CA GLY A 189 -13.83 -5.32 21.54
C GLY A 189 -14.09 -5.13 20.04
N PRO A 190 -15.09 -4.31 19.69
CA PRO A 190 -15.44 -4.01 18.32
C PRO A 190 -14.55 -2.93 17.71
N TYR A 191 -14.21 -3.11 16.44
CA TYR A 191 -13.40 -2.23 15.64
C TYR A 191 -13.99 -2.09 14.24
N PHE A 192 -13.67 -0.98 13.59
CA PHE A 192 -13.89 -0.78 12.17
C PHE A 192 -12.55 -0.60 11.46
N PHE A 193 -12.40 -1.24 10.32
CA PHE A 193 -11.20 -1.22 9.48
C PHE A 193 -11.55 -0.75 8.08
N LEU A 194 -10.68 0.08 7.52
CA LEU A 194 -10.73 0.56 6.15
C LEU A 194 -9.40 0.19 5.47
N PHE A 195 -9.46 -0.73 4.50
CA PHE A 195 -8.31 -1.13 3.71
C PHE A 195 -8.46 -0.55 2.31
N ASP A 196 -7.53 0.31 1.91
CA ASP A 196 -7.47 0.85 0.55
C ASP A 196 -6.35 0.14 -0.21
N ILE A 197 -6.71 -0.80 -1.08
CA ILE A 197 -5.77 -1.59 -1.89
C ILE A 197 -5.51 -0.84 -3.20
N ALA A 198 -4.26 -0.44 -3.40
CA ALA A 198 -3.76 0.24 -4.59
C ALA A 198 -2.24 0.09 -4.66
N PRO A 199 -1.61 -0.06 -5.84
CA PRO A 199 -2.15 0.07 -7.22
C PRO A 199 -2.71 -1.27 -7.79
N PRO A 200 -3.15 -1.38 -9.07
CA PRO A 200 -3.70 -2.61 -9.67
C PRO A 200 -2.83 -3.85 -9.38
N PRO A 201 -3.43 -5.06 -9.32
CA PRO A 201 -4.57 -5.55 -10.10
C PRO A 201 -5.95 -5.42 -9.42
N ILE A 202 -6.00 -5.21 -8.11
CA ILE A 202 -7.26 -5.12 -7.35
C ILE A 202 -7.33 -3.74 -6.72
N GLN A 203 -7.90 -2.78 -7.46
CA GLN A 203 -8.24 -1.49 -6.88
C GLN A 203 -9.57 -1.63 -6.15
N GLN A 204 -9.52 -1.86 -4.84
CA GLN A 204 -10.69 -2.06 -4.00
C GLN A 204 -10.50 -1.42 -2.63
N GLN A 205 -11.60 -0.95 -2.07
CA GLN A 205 -11.67 -0.51 -0.68
C GLN A 205 -12.46 -1.54 0.13
N LEU A 206 -11.77 -2.29 1.00
CA LEU A 206 -12.44 -3.20 1.94
C LEU A 206 -12.84 -2.42 3.18
N ARG A 207 -14.09 -2.58 3.57
CA ARG A 207 -14.70 -1.91 4.72
C ARG A 207 -15.15 -3.02 5.64
N LEU A 208 -14.58 -3.10 6.84
CA LEU A 208 -14.73 -4.28 7.67
C LEU A 208 -15.07 -3.90 9.10
N TYR A 209 -16.16 -4.46 9.62
CA TYR A 209 -16.33 -4.56 11.06
C TYR A 209 -15.59 -5.79 11.57
N ALA A 210 -14.96 -5.68 12.72
CA ALA A 210 -14.32 -6.82 13.35
C ALA A 210 -14.48 -6.77 14.87
N TRP A 211 -14.66 -7.93 15.49
CA TRP A 211 -14.41 -8.09 16.91
C TRP A 211 -13.02 -8.66 17.11
N LEU A 212 -12.17 -7.96 17.84
CA LEU A 212 -10.84 -8.45 18.23
C LEU A 212 -10.89 -9.02 19.64
N ASP A 213 -10.48 -10.26 19.80
CA ASP A 213 -10.14 -10.85 21.11
C ASP A 213 -8.63 -10.75 21.31
N VAL A 214 -8.21 -9.89 22.24
CA VAL A 214 -6.80 -9.55 22.50
C VAL A 214 -6.38 -10.12 23.85
N ASN A 215 -5.38 -11.00 23.84
CA ASN A 215 -4.67 -11.39 25.04
C ASN A 215 -3.67 -10.29 25.41
N GLN A 216 -4.04 -9.42 26.35
CA GLN A 216 -3.21 -8.28 26.76
C GLN A 216 -1.85 -8.67 27.37
N THR A 217 -1.68 -9.93 27.81
CA THR A 217 -0.41 -10.39 28.39
C THR A 217 0.58 -10.84 27.32
N THR A 218 0.11 -11.60 26.32
CA THR A 218 0.96 -12.12 25.23
C THR A 218 0.98 -11.20 24.01
N GLY A 219 -0.02 -10.33 23.88
CA GLY A 219 -0.24 -9.53 22.69
C GLY A 219 -0.85 -10.31 21.54
N GLU A 220 -1.21 -11.58 21.73
CA GLU A 220 -1.88 -12.35 20.68
C GLU A 220 -3.30 -11.85 20.50
N TRP A 221 -3.77 -11.78 19.26
CA TRP A 221 -5.16 -11.45 18.97
C TRP A 221 -5.74 -12.36 17.89
N VAL A 222 -7.05 -12.58 17.99
CA VAL A 222 -7.86 -13.24 16.97
C VAL A 222 -9.04 -12.32 16.66
N GLY A 223 -9.35 -12.15 15.38
CA GLY A 223 -10.45 -11.32 14.92
C GLY A 223 -11.30 -12.01 13.87
N LEU A 224 -12.60 -11.75 13.90
CA LEU A 224 -13.51 -12.12 12.82
C LEU A 224 -13.91 -10.86 12.06
N PHE A 225 -13.44 -10.74 10.82
CA PHE A 225 -13.69 -9.58 9.96
C PHE A 225 -14.92 -9.86 9.10
N THR A 226 -15.82 -8.89 9.04
CA THR A 226 -17.09 -8.96 8.29
C THR A 226 -17.21 -7.77 7.37
N ASP A 227 -17.56 -8.02 6.11
CA ASP A 227 -17.80 -7.00 5.09
C ASP A 227 -18.81 -5.97 5.57
N ALA A 228 -18.60 -4.71 5.20
CA ALA A 228 -19.41 -3.58 5.61
C ALA A 228 -19.80 -2.76 4.38
N ASN A 229 -21.11 -2.68 4.12
CA ASN A 229 -21.64 -2.02 2.92
C ASN A 229 -22.71 -1.00 3.27
N ARG A 230 -22.87 -0.03 2.37
CA ARG A 230 -24.00 0.88 2.41
C ARG A 230 -25.22 0.17 1.81
N THR A 231 -26.33 0.13 2.54
CA THR A 231 -27.57 -0.48 2.06
C THR A 231 -28.76 0.47 2.24
N THR A 232 -29.87 0.19 1.55
CA THR A 232 -31.09 0.99 1.67
C THR A 232 -31.72 0.94 3.07
N ALA A 233 -31.30 0.00 3.94
CA ALA A 233 -31.69 -0.01 5.35
C ALA A 233 -31.23 1.25 6.10
N LEU A 234 -30.16 1.91 5.62
CA LEU A 234 -29.69 3.18 6.19
C LEU A 234 -30.66 4.34 5.93
N ASN A 235 -31.52 4.25 4.91
CA ASN A 235 -32.39 5.37 4.51
C ASN A 235 -33.45 5.73 5.56
N SER A 236 -33.70 4.85 6.53
CA SER A 236 -34.61 5.14 7.65
C SER A 236 -33.93 5.83 8.85
N ARG A 237 -32.63 6.14 8.78
CA ARG A 237 -31.92 6.74 9.90
C ARG A 237 -32.31 8.21 10.14
N PRO A 238 -32.34 8.65 11.41
CA PRO A 238 -32.48 10.07 11.74
C PRO A 238 -31.38 10.89 11.05
N GLY A 239 -31.77 11.99 10.40
CA GLY A 239 -30.85 12.87 9.66
C GLY A 239 -30.72 12.55 8.18
N CYS A 240 -31.25 11.43 7.70
CA CYS A 240 -31.21 11.11 6.27
C CYS A 240 -32.09 12.03 5.42
N PRO A 241 -31.65 12.39 4.19
CA PRO A 241 -32.51 13.07 3.23
C PRO A 241 -33.76 12.25 2.94
N SER A 242 -34.91 12.92 2.79
CA SER A 242 -36.23 12.27 2.69
C SER A 242 -36.48 11.46 1.42
N ASN A 243 -35.56 11.47 0.45
CA ASN A 243 -35.71 10.73 -0.81
C ASN A 243 -34.36 10.35 -1.44
N CYS A 244 -33.69 9.33 -0.89
CA CYS A 244 -32.51 8.75 -1.54
C CYS A 244 -32.87 7.74 -2.64
N GLY A 245 -34.13 7.32 -2.78
CA GLY A 245 -34.52 6.36 -3.82
C GLY A 245 -33.70 5.06 -3.76
N LEU A 246 -32.90 4.80 -4.81
CA LEU A 246 -31.96 3.67 -4.88
C LEU A 246 -30.56 3.99 -4.34
N ASP A 247 -30.27 5.27 -4.14
CA ASP A 247 -29.09 5.70 -3.40
C ASP A 247 -29.31 5.47 -1.90
N VAL A 248 -28.23 5.54 -1.16
CA VAL A 248 -28.16 5.22 0.26
C VAL A 248 -27.73 6.44 1.04
N CYS A 249 -28.30 6.58 2.23
CA CYS A 249 -28.01 7.66 3.13
C CYS A 249 -26.54 7.62 3.61
N GLN A 250 -25.87 8.75 3.48
CA GLN A 250 -24.60 9.07 4.10
C GLN A 250 -24.86 10.19 5.10
N LEU A 251 -24.43 10.06 6.34
CA LEU A 251 -24.57 11.08 7.38
C LEU A 251 -23.26 11.85 7.59
N TYR A 252 -22.11 11.20 7.39
CA TYR A 252 -20.79 11.81 7.55
C TYR A 252 -20.09 12.02 6.20
N PRO A 253 -19.40 13.15 5.97
CA PRO A 253 -19.26 14.30 6.86
C PRO A 253 -20.49 15.20 6.93
N SER A 254 -21.46 15.00 6.03
CA SER A 254 -22.74 15.70 6.03
C SER A 254 -23.83 14.85 5.36
N PRO A 255 -25.12 15.01 5.76
CA PRO A 255 -26.22 14.27 5.18
C PRO A 255 -26.31 14.40 3.65
N ASN A 256 -26.23 13.28 2.93
CA ASN A 256 -26.35 13.20 1.48
C ASN A 256 -26.88 11.82 1.03
N CYS A 257 -27.31 11.72 -0.22
CA CYS A 257 -27.60 10.43 -0.87
C CYS A 257 -26.44 10.08 -1.80
N VAL A 258 -25.84 8.91 -1.60
CA VAL A 258 -24.72 8.43 -2.42
C VAL A 258 -25.03 7.07 -2.99
N ARG A 259 -24.33 6.70 -4.07
CA ARG A 259 -24.43 5.33 -4.59
C ARG A 259 -23.88 4.34 -3.56
N PRO A 260 -24.45 3.13 -3.43
CA PRO A 260 -23.90 2.08 -2.56
C PRO A 260 -22.41 1.76 -2.81
N SER A 261 -21.98 1.88 -4.06
CA SER A 261 -20.61 1.61 -4.49
C SER A 261 -19.64 2.76 -4.25
N THR A 262 -20.09 3.91 -3.74
CA THR A 262 -19.21 5.04 -3.44
C THR A 262 -18.23 4.62 -2.33
N ASN A 263 -16.94 4.88 -2.53
CA ASN A 263 -15.91 4.68 -1.51
C ASN A 263 -16.15 5.60 -0.31
N MET A 264 -15.65 5.20 0.85
CA MET A 264 -15.52 6.05 2.03
C MET A 264 -14.38 7.05 1.79
N GLY A 265 -14.61 8.30 2.17
CA GLY A 265 -13.58 9.33 2.20
C GLY A 265 -12.73 9.28 3.47
N SER A 266 -13.28 8.81 4.59
CA SER A 266 -12.53 8.57 5.82
C SER A 266 -13.12 7.45 6.68
N ILE A 267 -12.35 7.00 7.67
CA ILE A 267 -12.81 5.99 8.63
C ILE A 267 -13.97 6.47 9.52
N ASP A 268 -14.17 7.78 9.67
CA ASP A 268 -15.27 8.35 10.46
C ASP A 268 -16.65 8.10 9.82
N GLU A 269 -16.69 7.71 8.55
CA GLU A 269 -17.92 7.27 7.87
C GLU A 269 -18.39 5.88 8.31
N PHE A 270 -17.76 5.24 9.30
CA PHE A 270 -18.10 3.88 9.74
C PHE A 270 -19.59 3.74 10.07
N ARG A 271 -20.25 4.78 10.59
CA ARG A 271 -21.69 4.70 10.88
C ARG A 271 -22.49 4.48 9.62
N ASP A 272 -22.07 5.01 8.48
CA ASP A 272 -22.76 4.86 7.20
C ASP A 272 -22.59 3.47 6.57
N MET A 273 -22.10 2.50 7.32
CA MET A 273 -21.93 1.11 6.90
C MET A 273 -22.78 0.17 7.76
N ILE A 274 -23.11 -0.99 7.19
CA ILE A 274 -23.81 -2.07 7.86
C ILE A 274 -23.02 -3.36 7.64
N PRO A 275 -22.78 -4.19 8.67
CA PRO A 275 -22.15 -5.49 8.51
C PRO A 275 -23.04 -6.42 7.67
N ILE A 276 -22.43 -7.11 6.70
CA ILE A 276 -23.06 -8.10 5.84
C ILE A 276 -22.19 -9.36 5.84
N LYS A 277 -22.66 -10.42 6.50
CA LYS A 277 -21.97 -11.70 6.50
C LYS A 277 -22.26 -12.53 5.26
N ASP A 278 -23.53 -12.61 4.89
CA ASP A 278 -24.00 -13.66 4.00
C ASP A 278 -23.64 -13.39 2.54
N ARG A 279 -23.09 -14.42 1.90
CA ARG A 279 -22.92 -14.45 0.44
C ARG A 279 -24.31 -14.39 -0.22
N PRO A 280 -24.44 -13.76 -1.41
CA PRO A 280 -23.37 -13.22 -2.23
C PRO A 280 -23.04 -11.74 -1.98
N LEU A 281 -23.66 -11.12 -0.97
CA LEU A 281 -23.61 -9.67 -0.75
C LEU A 281 -22.49 -9.24 0.19
N GLY A 282 -21.92 -10.16 0.96
CA GLY A 282 -20.78 -9.92 1.82
C GLY A 282 -19.88 -11.14 1.97
N TYR A 283 -18.93 -11.03 2.90
CA TYR A 283 -17.95 -12.06 3.22
C TYR A 283 -17.45 -11.88 4.65
N THR A 284 -16.93 -12.97 5.20
CA THR A 284 -16.24 -12.99 6.49
C THR A 284 -14.95 -13.77 6.41
N PHE A 285 -13.94 -13.36 7.16
CA PHE A 285 -12.71 -14.14 7.32
C PHE A 285 -12.13 -13.98 8.72
N LEU A 286 -11.43 -15.01 9.18
CA LEU A 286 -10.65 -14.95 10.42
C LEU A 286 -9.28 -14.34 10.13
N GLY A 287 -8.87 -13.43 10.99
CA GLY A 287 -7.50 -12.96 11.08
C GLY A 287 -6.95 -13.25 12.47
N SER A 288 -5.64 -13.42 12.57
CA SER A 288 -4.95 -13.51 13.85
C SER A 288 -3.60 -12.83 13.74
N GLY A 289 -3.08 -12.36 14.85
CA GLY A 289 -1.80 -11.69 14.84
C GLY A 289 -1.27 -11.37 16.21
N TYR A 290 -0.37 -10.40 16.23
CA TYR A 290 0.30 -9.91 17.42
C TYR A 290 0.12 -8.42 17.56
N THR A 291 0.12 -7.95 18.79
CA THR A 291 0.13 -6.56 19.20
C THR A 291 1.13 -6.38 20.33
N ALA A 292 1.74 -5.20 20.43
CA ALA A 292 2.68 -4.88 21.49
C ALA A 292 2.75 -3.37 21.71
N ASP A 293 2.79 -2.96 22.98
CA ASP A 293 3.02 -1.56 23.33
C ASP A 293 4.46 -1.16 23.00
N LEU A 294 4.60 0.01 22.37
CA LEU A 294 5.86 0.56 21.90
C LEU A 294 6.34 1.67 22.84
N PRO A 295 7.66 1.94 22.92
CA PRO A 295 8.21 2.95 23.83
C PRO A 295 7.69 4.39 23.59
N ASP A 296 7.16 4.67 22.40
CA ASP A 296 6.59 5.97 22.05
C ASP A 296 5.12 6.15 22.51
N GLY A 297 4.58 5.17 23.24
CA GLY A 297 3.20 5.17 23.75
C GLY A 297 2.16 4.73 22.72
N THR A 298 2.58 4.33 21.52
CA THR A 298 1.71 3.66 20.55
C THR A 298 1.69 2.15 20.78
N THR A 299 0.77 1.45 20.15
CA THR A 299 0.68 -0.01 20.15
C THR A 299 0.86 -0.49 18.72
N GLY A 300 1.89 -1.28 18.44
CA GLY A 300 2.05 -1.92 17.13
C GLY A 300 1.05 -3.07 16.98
N ILE A 301 0.51 -3.27 15.79
CA ILE A 301 -0.31 -4.43 15.41
C ILE A 301 0.28 -5.06 14.15
N GLY A 302 0.27 -6.38 14.07
CA GLY A 302 0.77 -7.11 12.92
C GLY A 302 0.15 -8.49 12.81
N THR A 303 0.28 -9.11 11.64
CA THR A 303 -0.16 -10.48 11.36
C THR A 303 1.01 -11.31 10.82
N PRO A 304 1.06 -12.63 11.06
CA PRO A 304 1.80 -13.54 10.19
C PRO A 304 1.16 -13.55 8.78
N GLU A 305 1.82 -14.17 7.81
CA GLU A 305 1.23 -14.40 6.49
C GLU A 305 -0.05 -15.23 6.63
N PHE A 306 -1.17 -14.73 6.10
CA PHE A 306 -2.46 -15.44 6.12
C PHE A 306 -3.24 -15.25 4.80
N PRO A 307 -4.08 -16.21 4.40
CA PRO A 307 -4.90 -16.07 3.20
C PRO A 307 -6.18 -15.28 3.49
N ILE A 308 -6.65 -14.52 2.50
CA ILE A 308 -7.98 -13.92 2.48
C ILE A 308 -8.71 -14.41 1.22
N ASP A 309 -9.88 -15.02 1.40
CA ASP A 309 -10.76 -15.48 0.32
C ASP A 309 -12.05 -14.67 0.29
N ILE A 310 -12.19 -13.80 -0.72
CA ILE A 310 -13.37 -12.97 -0.94
C ILE A 310 -14.12 -13.49 -2.17
N THR A 311 -15.45 -13.51 -2.11
CA THR A 311 -16.30 -13.81 -3.25
C THR A 311 -17.31 -12.69 -3.42
N ILE A 312 -17.26 -12.00 -4.56
CA ILE A 312 -18.09 -10.83 -4.87
C ILE A 312 -19.11 -11.21 -5.95
N GLY A 313 -20.35 -10.74 -5.77
CA GLY A 313 -21.41 -10.78 -6.77
C GLY A 313 -22.31 -12.01 -6.68
N ALA A 314 -23.56 -11.83 -7.14
CA ALA A 314 -24.59 -12.87 -7.13
C ALA A 314 -24.10 -14.17 -7.78
N ALA A 315 -24.33 -15.30 -7.11
CA ALA A 315 -23.92 -16.66 -7.53
C ALA A 315 -22.40 -16.89 -7.66
N GLY A 316 -21.55 -16.11 -6.98
CA GLY A 316 -20.10 -16.36 -6.93
C GLY A 316 -19.34 -15.80 -8.13
N GLY A 317 -19.75 -14.63 -8.63
CA GLY A 317 -19.28 -14.06 -9.90
C GLY A 317 -17.77 -13.79 -9.97
N VAL A 318 -17.15 -13.33 -8.89
CA VAL A 318 -15.70 -13.08 -8.82
C VAL A 318 -15.14 -13.60 -7.51
N ARG A 319 -14.23 -14.57 -7.56
CA ARG A 319 -13.44 -15.01 -6.40
C ARG A 319 -12.09 -14.32 -6.43
N ILE A 320 -11.77 -13.64 -5.34
CA ILE A 320 -10.48 -13.02 -5.07
C ILE A 320 -9.82 -13.82 -3.94
N THR A 321 -8.65 -14.38 -4.20
CA THR A 321 -7.84 -15.05 -3.19
C THR A 321 -6.53 -14.27 -3.04
N ALA A 322 -6.37 -13.60 -1.92
CA ALA A 322 -5.12 -13.00 -1.50
C ALA A 322 -4.35 -14.04 -0.69
N VAL A 323 -3.17 -14.43 -1.15
CA VAL A 323 -2.30 -15.40 -0.51
C VAL A 323 -1.11 -14.66 0.09
N ASP A 324 -0.72 -15.08 1.28
CA ASP A 324 0.36 -14.48 2.07
C ASP A 324 0.12 -12.99 2.34
N THR A 325 -1.12 -12.66 2.72
CA THR A 325 -1.47 -11.32 3.16
C THR A 325 -0.78 -11.05 4.49
N VAL A 326 -0.20 -9.86 4.60
CA VAL A 326 0.37 -9.34 5.84
C VAL A 326 -0.17 -7.96 6.07
N ILE A 327 -0.75 -7.78 7.24
CA ILE A 327 -1.21 -6.52 7.78
C ILE A 327 -0.27 -6.09 8.89
N ILE A 328 0.10 -4.82 8.88
CA ILE A 328 0.82 -4.13 9.95
C ILE A 328 0.13 -2.78 10.22
N GLY A 329 0.20 -2.28 11.45
CA GLY A 329 -0.18 -0.91 11.78
C GLY A 329 0.32 -0.45 13.13
N GLN A 330 0.05 0.79 13.47
CA GLN A 330 0.24 1.35 14.80
C GLN A 330 -1.03 2.04 15.27
N LEU A 331 -1.39 1.82 16.53
CA LEU A 331 -2.56 2.40 17.18
C LEU A 331 -2.14 3.33 18.32
N ALA A 332 -2.92 4.37 18.57
CA ALA A 332 -2.84 5.16 19.79
C ALA A 332 -4.24 5.56 20.24
N GLN A 333 -4.39 5.91 21.51
CA GLN A 333 -5.59 6.59 21.98
C GLN A 333 -5.59 8.04 21.49
N ASP A 334 -6.71 8.44 20.88
CA ASP A 334 -6.94 9.85 20.55
C ASP A 334 -7.36 10.65 21.79
N SER A 335 -7.62 11.95 21.61
CA SER A 335 -8.05 12.84 22.69
C SER A 335 -9.41 12.48 23.31
N THR A 336 -10.18 11.60 22.66
CA THR A 336 -11.45 11.06 23.16
C THR A 336 -11.26 9.72 23.88
N GLY A 337 -10.03 9.22 23.98
CA GLY A 337 -9.70 7.91 24.57
C GLY A 337 -9.94 6.74 23.62
N ARG A 338 -10.23 7.01 22.34
CA ARG A 338 -10.54 5.99 21.34
C ARG A 338 -9.26 5.50 20.69
N TRP A 339 -9.12 4.20 20.52
CA TRP A 339 -8.01 3.64 19.76
C TRP A 339 -8.21 3.92 18.28
N ARG A 340 -7.26 4.62 17.67
CA ARG A 340 -7.21 4.89 16.23
C ARG A 340 -5.82 4.63 15.72
N GLY A 341 -5.72 4.33 14.45
CA GLY A 341 -4.41 4.26 13.83
C GLY A 341 -4.44 3.91 12.37
N SER A 342 -3.24 3.69 11.86
CA SER A 342 -3.01 3.45 10.46
C SER A 342 -1.92 2.40 10.27
N GLY A 343 -1.81 1.91 9.05
CA GLY A 343 -0.89 0.86 8.71
C GLY A 343 -0.86 0.57 7.22
N SER A 344 -0.38 -0.61 6.88
CA SER A 344 -0.37 -1.11 5.53
C SER A 344 -0.73 -2.59 5.47
N ALA A 345 -1.24 -2.98 4.31
CA ALA A 345 -1.40 -4.35 3.90
C ALA A 345 -0.49 -4.63 2.71
N SER A 346 0.09 -5.82 2.65
CA SER A 346 0.83 -6.32 1.51
C SER A 346 0.32 -7.71 1.19
N ILE A 347 0.08 -7.95 -0.09
CA ILE A 347 -0.44 -9.20 -0.62
C ILE A 347 0.58 -9.67 -1.65
N ARG A 348 1.33 -10.72 -1.30
CA ARG A 348 2.39 -11.24 -2.17
C ARG A 348 1.84 -11.91 -3.42
N LYS A 349 0.67 -12.53 -3.31
CA LYS A 349 0.07 -13.23 -4.44
C LYS A 349 -1.43 -13.03 -4.45
N VAL A 350 -1.90 -12.42 -5.52
CA VAL A 350 -3.31 -12.24 -5.79
C VAL A 350 -3.77 -13.30 -6.79
N GLN A 351 -4.96 -13.87 -6.59
CA GLN A 351 -5.63 -14.67 -7.60
C GLN A 351 -7.05 -14.17 -7.84
N ILE A 352 -7.40 -13.89 -9.10
CA ILE A 352 -8.76 -13.53 -9.52
C ILE A 352 -9.30 -14.69 -10.35
N ASN A 353 -10.37 -15.33 -9.87
CA ASN A 353 -10.96 -16.52 -10.50
C ASN A 353 -9.91 -17.61 -10.80
N GLY A 354 -8.94 -17.78 -9.89
CA GLY A 354 -7.83 -18.74 -10.02
C GLY A 354 -6.67 -18.31 -10.93
N ARG A 355 -6.75 -17.16 -11.60
CA ARG A 355 -5.64 -16.59 -12.37
C ARG A 355 -4.74 -15.77 -11.45
N GLY A 356 -3.44 -16.02 -11.52
CA GLY A 356 -2.47 -15.25 -10.74
C GLY A 356 -2.32 -13.84 -11.29
N GLU A 357 -2.29 -12.87 -10.38
CA GLU A 357 -2.02 -11.47 -10.67
C GLU A 357 -0.78 -11.02 -9.89
N ASP A 358 -0.28 -9.84 -10.22
CA ASP A 358 0.87 -9.24 -9.55
C ASP A 358 0.61 -8.98 -8.05
N PRO A 359 1.65 -8.95 -7.21
CA PRO A 359 1.55 -8.52 -5.83
C PRO A 359 0.92 -7.12 -5.74
N THR A 360 0.24 -6.84 -4.63
CA THR A 360 -0.35 -5.51 -4.39
C THR A 360 -0.17 -5.11 -2.94
N THR A 361 -0.17 -3.80 -2.70
CA THR A 361 -0.10 -3.21 -1.37
C THR A 361 -1.36 -2.37 -1.14
N GLY A 362 -1.54 -1.93 0.10
CA GLY A 362 -2.64 -1.07 0.47
C GLY A 362 -2.36 -0.35 1.76
N THR A 363 -3.09 0.74 1.99
CA THR A 363 -3.10 1.41 3.28
C THR A 363 -4.20 0.81 4.14
N LEU A 364 -4.01 0.94 5.45
CA LEU A 364 -4.98 0.52 6.44
C LEU A 364 -5.25 1.70 7.37
N SER A 365 -6.53 1.92 7.68
CA SER A 365 -6.98 2.72 8.82
C SER A 365 -7.87 1.85 9.70
N PHE A 366 -7.78 1.99 11.02
CA PHE A 366 -8.70 1.32 11.95
C PHE A 366 -9.08 2.21 13.13
N MET A 367 -10.23 1.92 13.74
CA MET A 367 -10.71 2.58 14.95
C MET A 367 -11.50 1.62 15.84
N SER A 368 -11.35 1.73 17.15
CA SER A 368 -12.24 1.05 18.11
C SER A 368 -13.61 1.71 18.13
N LEU A 369 -14.66 0.91 18.33
CA LEU A 369 -16.03 1.38 18.51
C LEU A 369 -16.40 1.37 19.99
N THR A 370 -17.18 2.37 20.41
CA THR A 370 -17.83 2.35 21.73
C THR A 370 -19.01 1.37 21.73
N GLU A 371 -19.47 0.95 22.91
CA GLU A 371 -20.68 0.10 23.01
C GLU A 371 -21.93 0.76 22.39
N GLU A 372 -22.05 2.09 22.50
CA GLU A 372 -23.16 2.83 21.90
C GLU A 372 -23.09 2.78 20.38
N GLU A 373 -21.91 2.99 19.80
CA GLU A 373 -21.68 2.90 18.35
C GLU A 373 -21.88 1.48 17.82
N GLN A 374 -21.44 0.46 18.55
CA GLN A 374 -21.75 -0.92 18.23
C GLN A 374 -23.27 -1.14 18.17
N ARG A 375 -24.00 -0.78 19.24
CA ARG A 375 -25.47 -0.94 19.28
C ARG A 375 -26.16 -0.16 18.16
N GLU A 376 -25.67 1.03 17.83
CA GLU A 376 -26.21 1.83 16.73
C GLU A 376 -26.05 1.10 15.39
N VAL A 377 -24.85 0.61 15.07
CA VAL A 377 -24.59 -0.14 13.83
C VAL A 377 -25.46 -1.40 13.75
N GLU A 378 -25.50 -2.18 14.83
CA GLU A 378 -26.25 -3.45 14.90
C GLU A 378 -27.78 -3.23 14.85
N SER A 379 -28.27 -2.05 15.20
CA SER A 379 -29.71 -1.75 15.12
C SER A 379 -30.26 -1.68 13.68
N PHE A 380 -29.38 -1.56 12.68
CA PHE A 380 -29.76 -1.50 11.26
C PHE A 380 -29.33 -2.71 10.44
N GLY A 381 -28.63 -3.68 11.04
CA GLY A 381 -28.12 -4.85 10.33
C GLY A 381 -27.79 -6.02 11.22
N GLU A 382 -26.77 -6.77 10.81
CA GLU A 382 -26.28 -7.93 11.53
C GLU A 382 -25.41 -7.55 12.75
N PRO A 383 -25.23 -8.44 13.73
CA PRO A 383 -24.29 -8.20 14.82
C PRO A 383 -22.85 -8.13 14.32
N ILE A 384 -21.97 -7.43 15.06
CA ILE A 384 -20.53 -7.58 14.89
C ILE A 384 -20.11 -8.90 15.53
N TYR A 385 -19.82 -9.90 14.70
CA TYR A 385 -19.57 -11.27 15.15
C TYR A 385 -18.24 -11.43 15.87
N LYS A 386 -18.24 -12.24 16.94
CA LYS A 386 -17.04 -12.61 17.68
C LYS A 386 -16.36 -13.84 17.09
N PRO A 387 -15.04 -14.00 17.27
CA PRO A 387 -14.36 -15.25 16.96
C PRO A 387 -15.07 -16.46 17.60
N GLY A 388 -15.38 -17.48 16.80
CA GLY A 388 -16.05 -18.70 17.24
C GLY A 388 -17.58 -18.67 17.24
N GLU A 389 -18.23 -17.52 17.02
CA GLU A 389 -19.70 -17.45 16.88
C GLU A 389 -20.20 -17.89 15.50
N VAL A 390 -19.32 -17.88 14.51
CA VAL A 390 -19.64 -18.16 13.11
C VAL A 390 -18.59 -19.11 12.54
N ASP A 391 -19.01 -20.15 11.83
CA ASP A 391 -18.12 -20.88 10.93
C ASP A 391 -17.84 -20.01 9.70
N PRO A 392 -16.61 -19.48 9.53
CA PRO A 392 -16.27 -18.61 8.40
C PRO A 392 -16.33 -19.35 7.06
N LEU A 393 -16.32 -20.68 7.07
CA LEU A 393 -16.38 -21.52 5.87
C LEU A 393 -17.80 -21.95 5.51
N GLY A 394 -18.79 -21.65 6.36
CA GLY A 394 -20.19 -22.01 6.14
C GLY A 394 -20.42 -23.50 5.86
N GLN A 395 -19.67 -24.40 6.53
CA GLN A 395 -19.89 -25.84 6.46
C GLN A 395 -20.86 -26.35 7.52
#